data_AF-A0A1H1KM32-F1
#
_entry.id   AF-A0A1H1KM32-F1
#
_cell.length_a   1.000
_cell.length_b   1.000
_cell.length_c   1.000
_cell.angle_alpha   90.00
_cell.angle_beta   90.00
_cell.angle_gamma   90.00
#
_symmetry.space_group_name_H-M   'P 1'
#
loop_
_entity.id
_entity.type
_entity.pdbx_description
1 polymer ?
#
loop_
_entity_poly.entity_id
_entity_poly.type
_entity_poly.pdbx_seq_one_letter_code
_entity_poly.pdbx_strand_id
1 'polypeptide(L)'
;MADPDPQTTPSRADPFADDLDLSAFQPAPPKKPKIEKAAIRKVSEANNFPSRAPAAKPAEPTKPIRRRRTGRNVQFNIKATSETIERFVRLADSNGWVFGETLERALDALEKTLAT
;
A
#
# COMPACT_ATOMS: atom_id res chain seq x y z
N MET A 1 8.32 -52.81 -17.76
CA MET A 1 9.49 -52.21 -18.45
C MET A 1 9.00 -50.88 -18.99
N ALA A 2 9.27 -49.78 -18.29
CA ALA A 2 8.84 -48.45 -18.71
C ALA A 2 10.02 -47.80 -19.45
N ASP A 3 9.82 -47.45 -20.72
CA ASP A 3 10.76 -46.62 -21.48
C ASP A 3 10.75 -45.19 -20.90
N PRO A 4 11.91 -44.58 -20.60
CA PRO A 4 11.95 -43.18 -20.21
C PRO A 4 11.93 -42.26 -21.44
N ASP A 5 10.97 -41.34 -21.47
CA ASP A 5 10.85 -40.22 -22.42
C ASP A 5 12.17 -39.41 -22.54
N PRO A 6 12.60 -39.03 -23.76
CA PRO A 6 13.75 -38.15 -23.93
C PRO A 6 13.38 -36.70 -23.55
N GLN A 7 13.89 -36.27 -22.39
CA GLN A 7 13.87 -34.87 -21.93
C GLN A 7 14.52 -33.95 -22.98
N THR A 8 13.72 -33.24 -23.76
CA THR A 8 14.19 -32.15 -24.62
C THR A 8 14.18 -30.86 -23.81
N THR A 9 15.34 -30.44 -23.29
CA THR A 9 15.48 -29.09 -22.72
C THR A 9 15.60 -28.07 -23.85
N PRO A 10 14.75 -27.03 -23.95
CA PRO A 10 14.95 -26.00 -24.95
C PRO A 10 16.18 -25.16 -24.59
N SER A 11 17.23 -25.25 -25.42
CA SER A 11 18.41 -24.40 -25.31
C SER A 11 18.01 -22.94 -25.60
N ARG A 12 18.19 -22.06 -24.61
CA ARG A 12 17.98 -20.62 -24.78
C ARG A 12 19.18 -20.06 -25.56
N ALA A 13 18.92 -19.48 -26.74
CA ALA A 13 19.97 -18.82 -27.51
C ALA A 13 20.64 -17.72 -26.68
N ASP A 14 21.97 -17.77 -26.58
CA ASP A 14 22.77 -16.72 -25.96
C ASP A 14 22.98 -15.59 -26.98
N PRO A 15 22.44 -14.37 -26.74
CA PRO A 15 22.59 -13.24 -27.66
C PRO A 15 24.03 -12.71 -27.75
N PHE A 16 24.96 -13.26 -26.96
CA PHE A 16 26.38 -12.87 -26.94
C PHE A 16 27.31 -13.99 -27.48
N ALA A 17 26.75 -15.03 -28.12
CA ALA A 17 27.53 -16.15 -28.63
C ALA A 17 28.47 -15.78 -29.80
N ASP A 18 28.16 -14.71 -30.54
CA ASP A 18 29.06 -14.11 -31.53
C ASP A 18 29.80 -12.94 -30.85
N ASP A 19 31.12 -12.87 -31.04
CA ASP A 19 32.05 -11.92 -30.39
C ASP A 19 31.53 -10.47 -30.41
N LEU A 20 30.86 -10.08 -29.32
CA LEU A 20 30.32 -8.74 -29.14
C LEU A 20 31.44 -7.78 -28.74
N ASP A 21 31.96 -7.03 -29.71
CA ASP A 21 32.98 -6.01 -29.45
C ASP A 21 32.38 -4.77 -28.75
N LEU A 22 32.71 -4.63 -27.46
CA LEU A 22 32.31 -3.51 -26.60
C LEU A 22 33.37 -2.40 -26.54
N SER A 23 34.47 -2.50 -27.31
CA SER A 23 35.59 -1.55 -27.25
C SER A 23 35.21 -0.14 -27.65
N ALA A 24 34.15 0.02 -28.44
CA ALA A 24 33.56 1.31 -28.82
C ALA A 24 32.74 1.97 -27.70
N PHE A 25 32.40 1.26 -26.63
CA PHE A 25 31.61 1.77 -25.50
C PHE A 25 32.49 2.51 -24.48
N GLN A 26 33.13 3.59 -24.92
CA GLN A 26 33.95 4.42 -24.04
C GLN A 26 33.18 5.61 -23.47
N PRO A 27 33.39 5.98 -22.19
CA PRO A 27 32.69 7.08 -21.57
C PRO A 27 33.07 8.40 -22.24
N ALA A 28 32.05 9.21 -22.56
CA ALA A 28 32.27 10.54 -23.12
C ALA A 28 32.96 11.46 -22.10
N PRO A 29 33.84 12.38 -22.56
CA PRO A 29 34.47 13.36 -21.68
C PRO A 29 33.39 14.25 -21.03
N PRO A 30 33.55 14.64 -19.75
CA PRO A 30 32.52 15.37 -19.02
C PRO A 30 32.26 16.73 -19.68
N LYS A 31 31.04 16.93 -20.19
CA LYS A 31 30.61 18.20 -20.80
C LYS A 31 29.81 19.06 -19.80
N LYS A 32 30.23 20.33 -19.73
CA LYS A 32 29.56 21.56 -19.21
C LYS A 32 29.36 21.68 -17.69
N PRO A 33 29.39 22.93 -17.16
CA PRO A 33 29.20 23.19 -15.73
C PRO A 33 27.81 22.77 -15.27
N LYS A 34 27.75 22.15 -14.08
CA LYS A 34 26.52 21.65 -13.48
C LYS A 34 25.59 22.83 -13.18
N ILE A 35 24.44 22.88 -13.85
CA ILE A 35 23.39 23.86 -13.57
C ILE A 35 22.98 23.75 -12.09
N GLU A 36 22.75 24.89 -11.44
CA GLU A 36 22.36 24.91 -10.03
C GLU A 36 21.06 24.13 -9.79
N LYS A 37 21.06 23.29 -8.74
CA LYS A 37 19.93 22.41 -8.40
C LYS A 37 18.62 23.17 -8.20
N ALA A 38 18.69 24.42 -7.74
CA ALA A 38 17.52 25.28 -7.56
C ALA A 38 16.85 25.64 -8.90
N ALA A 39 17.62 25.89 -9.95
CA ALA A 39 17.08 26.16 -11.28
C ALA A 39 16.39 24.93 -11.87
N ILE A 40 16.97 23.74 -11.65
CA ILE A 40 16.38 22.46 -12.08
C ILE A 40 15.03 22.22 -11.39
N ARG A 41 14.92 22.50 -10.09
CA ARG A 41 13.65 22.37 -9.34
C ARG A 41 12.56 23.29 -9.87
N LYS A 42 12.88 24.56 -10.11
CA LYS A 42 11.92 25.54 -10.67
C LYS A 42 11.37 25.10 -12.02
N VAL A 43 12.23 24.61 -12.92
CA VAL A 43 11.81 24.10 -14.23
C VAL A 43 10.95 22.84 -14.08
N SER A 44 11.32 21.92 -13.19
CA SER A 44 10.57 20.69 -12.92
C SER A 44 9.15 20.99 -12.41
N GLU A 45 9.03 21.91 -11.45
CA GLU A 45 7.75 22.36 -10.90
C GLU A 45 6.90 23.06 -11.96
N ALA A 46 7.49 23.97 -12.74
CA ALA A 46 6.79 24.69 -13.82
C ALA A 46 6.26 23.76 -14.93
N ASN A 47 6.89 22.60 -15.12
CA ASN A 47 6.49 21.61 -16.14
C ASN A 47 5.67 20.44 -15.55
N ASN A 48 5.08 20.59 -14.36
CA ASN A 48 4.27 19.54 -13.71
C ASN A 48 5.03 18.20 -13.49
N PHE A 49 6.35 18.26 -13.28
CA PHE A 49 7.16 17.16 -12.79
C PHE A 49 7.54 17.40 -11.32
N PRO A 50 6.59 17.35 -10.36
CA PRO A 50 6.94 17.48 -8.95
C PRO A 50 7.73 16.25 -8.48
N SER A 51 8.56 16.44 -7.47
CA SER A 51 9.27 15.33 -6.81
C SER A 51 8.28 14.33 -6.21
N ARG A 52 8.60 13.02 -6.31
CA ARG A 52 7.88 11.95 -5.60
C ARG A 52 8.15 11.94 -4.09
N ALA A 53 9.00 12.83 -3.58
CA ALA A 53 9.17 12.98 -2.15
C ALA A 53 7.79 13.30 -1.52
N PRO A 54 7.42 12.63 -0.42
CA PRO A 54 6.16 12.93 0.24
C PRO A 54 6.17 14.41 0.61
N ALA A 55 5.24 15.18 0.03
CA ALA A 55 4.99 16.53 0.49
C ALA A 55 4.67 16.46 1.98
N ALA A 56 5.30 17.32 2.79
CA ALA A 56 4.99 17.45 4.20
C ALA A 56 3.54 17.95 4.33
N LYS A 57 2.58 17.03 4.29
CA LYS A 57 1.17 17.33 4.56
C LYS A 57 1.07 17.73 6.03
N PRO A 58 0.28 18.76 6.36
CA PRO A 58 -0.07 19.05 7.74
C PRO A 58 -0.57 17.77 8.42
N ALA A 59 -0.07 17.48 9.62
CA ALA A 59 -0.45 16.29 10.36
C ALA A 59 -1.95 16.34 10.67
N GLU A 60 -2.76 15.55 9.96
CA GLU A 60 -4.14 15.29 10.36
C GLU A 60 -4.16 14.68 11.76
N PRO A 61 -5.13 15.02 12.62
CA PRO A 61 -5.23 14.45 13.95
C PRO A 61 -5.25 12.92 13.85
N THR A 62 -4.27 12.30 14.50
CA THR A 62 -4.07 10.84 14.42
C THR A 62 -5.26 10.16 15.08
N LYS A 63 -6.07 9.48 14.27
CA LYS A 63 -7.19 8.68 14.80
C LYS A 63 -6.63 7.63 15.77
N PRO A 64 -7.27 7.41 16.94
CA PRO A 64 -6.80 6.43 17.91
C PRO A 64 -6.73 5.04 17.26
N ILE A 65 -5.54 4.43 17.29
CA ILE A 65 -5.33 3.11 16.69
C ILE A 65 -5.87 2.05 17.66
N ARG A 66 -6.98 1.41 17.27
CA ARG A 66 -7.62 0.35 18.07
C ARG A 66 -7.01 -1.03 17.75
N ARG A 67 -5.72 -1.21 18.03
CA ARG A 67 -5.01 -2.48 17.81
C ARG A 67 -4.99 -3.33 19.09
N ARG A 68 -5.94 -4.26 19.21
CA ARG A 68 -5.89 -5.37 20.18
C ARG A 68 -6.39 -6.64 19.49
N ARG A 69 -5.77 -7.79 19.79
CA ARG A 69 -6.25 -9.10 19.29
C ARG A 69 -7.41 -9.53 20.17
N THR A 70 -8.62 -9.61 19.62
CA THR A 70 -9.82 -9.93 20.42
C THR A 70 -10.54 -11.22 20.00
N GLY A 71 -9.93 -12.05 19.15
CA GLY A 71 -10.54 -13.33 18.71
C GLY A 71 -11.69 -13.22 17.71
N ARG A 72 -12.26 -12.03 17.50
CA ARG A 72 -13.34 -11.72 16.54
C ARG A 72 -12.80 -11.69 15.10
N ASN A 73 -12.70 -12.87 14.48
CA ASN A 73 -12.02 -13.08 13.19
C ASN A 73 -12.94 -13.45 12.02
N VAL A 74 -14.25 -13.62 12.27
CA VAL A 74 -15.24 -13.92 11.22
C VAL A 74 -15.73 -12.61 10.60
N GLN A 75 -15.79 -12.57 9.26
CA GLN A 75 -16.26 -11.39 8.54
C GLN A 75 -17.79 -11.27 8.57
N PHE A 76 -18.27 -10.08 8.92
CA PHE A 76 -19.69 -9.74 8.91
C PHE A 76 -19.95 -8.60 7.91
N ASN A 77 -20.56 -8.93 6.77
CA ASN A 77 -20.81 -7.97 5.70
C ASN A 77 -22.21 -7.39 5.81
N ILE A 78 -22.30 -6.12 6.20
CA ILE A 78 -23.58 -5.39 6.28
C ILE A 78 -23.47 -4.02 5.62
N LYS A 79 -24.62 -3.53 5.12
CA LYS A 79 -24.77 -2.16 4.66
C LYS A 79 -25.40 -1.32 5.77
N ALA A 80 -24.88 -0.11 5.97
CA ALA A 80 -25.39 0.85 6.95
C ALA A 80 -25.34 2.26 6.35
N THR A 81 -26.17 3.17 6.87
CA THR A 81 -26.10 4.60 6.51
C THR A 81 -24.83 5.23 7.07
N SER A 82 -24.38 6.35 6.48
CA SER A 82 -23.23 7.12 6.98
C SER A 82 -23.40 7.51 8.45
N GLU A 83 -24.60 8.00 8.80
CA GLU A 83 -24.95 8.38 10.18
C GLU A 83 -24.81 7.20 11.16
N THR A 84 -25.24 6.00 10.76
CA THR A 84 -25.11 4.79 11.58
C THR A 84 -23.65 4.44 11.81
N ILE A 85 -22.83 4.53 10.75
CA ILE A 85 -21.39 4.26 10.82
C ILE A 85 -20.71 5.28 11.75
N GLU A 86 -21.02 6.56 11.62
CA GLU A 86 -20.47 7.61 12.48
C GLU A 86 -20.84 7.42 13.94
N ARG A 87 -22.10 7.09 14.22
CA ARG A 87 -22.57 6.79 15.58
C ARG A 87 -21.84 5.58 16.17
N PHE A 88 -21.68 4.52 15.39
CA PHE A 88 -20.97 3.31 15.80
C PHE A 88 -19.48 3.56 16.06
N VAL A 89 -18.83 4.33 15.18
CA VAL A 89 -17.41 4.73 15.33
C VAL A 89 -17.23 5.55 16.60
N ARG A 90 -18.09 6.54 16.83
CA ARG A 90 -18.06 7.41 18.02
C ARG A 90 -18.22 6.59 19.31
N LEU A 91 -19.17 5.65 19.33
CA LEU A 91 -19.41 4.79 20.49
C LEU A 91 -18.20 3.89 20.79
N ALA A 92 -17.57 3.37 19.75
CA ALA A 92 -16.36 2.57 19.91
C ALA A 92 -15.18 3.42 20.41
N ASP A 93 -14.99 4.63 19.89
CA ASP A 93 -13.93 5.56 20.32
C ASP A 93 -14.11 6.01 21.77
N SER A 94 -15.32 6.43 22.14
CA SER A 94 -15.59 6.96 23.49
C SER A 94 -15.34 5.94 24.60
N ASN A 95 -15.46 4.65 24.27
CA ASN A 95 -15.26 3.56 25.22
C ASN A 95 -13.93 2.82 25.02
N GLY A 96 -13.13 3.20 24.02
CA GLY A 96 -11.88 2.52 23.69
C GLY A 96 -12.06 1.07 23.20
N TRP A 97 -13.21 0.75 22.63
CA TRP A 97 -13.57 -0.58 22.14
C TRP A 97 -13.16 -0.81 20.68
N VAL A 98 -12.84 -2.06 20.35
CA VAL A 98 -12.73 -2.49 18.95
C VAL A 98 -14.13 -2.71 18.35
N PHE A 99 -14.27 -2.59 17.04
CA PHE A 99 -15.59 -2.69 16.39
C PHE A 99 -16.34 -3.98 16.70
N GLY A 100 -15.66 -5.14 16.71
CA GLY A 100 -16.31 -6.39 17.07
C GLY A 100 -16.84 -6.40 18.51
N GLU A 101 -16.13 -5.75 19.45
CA GLU A 101 -16.59 -5.64 20.84
C GLU A 101 -17.80 -4.72 20.95
N THR A 102 -17.76 -3.58 20.26
CA THR A 102 -18.87 -2.65 20.21
C THR A 102 -20.13 -3.32 19.66
N LEU A 103 -19.99 -4.18 18.65
CA LEU A 103 -21.11 -4.92 18.05
C LEU A 103 -21.71 -5.93 19.04
N GLU A 104 -20.91 -6.74 19.72
CA GLU A 104 -21.40 -7.69 20.74
C GLU A 104 -22.15 -6.97 21.86
N ARG A 105 -21.57 -5.88 22.39
CA ARG A 105 -22.22 -5.09 23.44
C ARG A 105 -23.54 -4.46 22.98
N ALA A 106 -23.60 -4.05 21.71
CA ALA A 106 -24.83 -3.52 21.12
C ALA A 106 -25.90 -4.61 21.00
N LEU A 107 -25.52 -5.84 20.65
CA LEU A 107 -26.43 -6.99 20.60
C LEU A 107 -26.94 -7.35 22.01
N ASP A 108 -26.06 -7.46 23.00
CA ASP A 108 -26.46 -7.72 24.39
C ASP A 108 -27.47 -6.68 24.92
N ALA A 109 -27.24 -5.40 24.60
CA ALA A 109 -28.12 -4.31 24.99
C ALA A 109 -29.48 -4.38 24.26
N LEU A 110 -29.47 -4.73 22.97
CA LEU A 110 -30.68 -4.91 22.19
C LEU A 110 -31.50 -6.10 22.71
N GLU A 111 -30.88 -7.25 22.96
CA GLU A 111 -31.53 -8.44 23.50
C GLU A 111 -32.18 -8.18 24.86
N LYS A 112 -31.50 -7.48 25.77
CA LYS A 112 -32.09 -7.07 27.06
C LYS A 112 -33.32 -6.19 26.90
N THR A 113 -33.28 -5.27 25.93
CA THR A 113 -34.40 -4.37 25.63
C THR A 113 -35.59 -5.14 25.05
N LEU A 114 -35.35 -6.16 24.23
CA LEU A 114 -36.39 -6.98 23.60
C LEU A 114 -36.94 -8.09 24.51
N ALA A 115 -36.17 -8.51 25.52
CA ALA A 115 -36.61 -9.48 26.51
C ALA A 115 -37.47 -8.86 27.64
N THR A 116 -37.68 -7.54 27.59
CA THR A 116 -38.54 -6.77 28.49
C THR A 116 -39.86 -6.48 27.80
#